data_AF-A0A968MYM3-F1
#
_entry.id   AF-A0A968MYM3-F1
#
_cell.length_a   1.000
_cell.length_b   1.000
_cell.length_c   1.000
_cell.angle_alpha   90.00
_cell.angle_beta   90.00
_cell.angle_gamma   90.00
#
_symmetry.space_group_name_H-M   'P 1'
#
loop_
_entity.id
_entity.type
_entity.pdbx_description
1 polymer ?
#
loop_
_entity_poly.entity_id
_entity_poly.type
_entity_poly.pdbx_seq_one_letter_code
_entity_poly.pdbx_strand_id
1 'polypeptide(L)'
;METITYNLNAVKGSSFYDQLSDFTTIYLNSRSDYSKKIVGDFQAFLVKQNSSQVRSFDEYYLEYLTMGLLLGKYSVNAMSSGKLSIKILKLLYKNRNRSSHLKPSIDKLRGWLSSLLLKNSLFNIPVNSTGKFKHFLNWLDATGEFSEEVIRLNYWHMYLKTLDTSKHQDLLNNSINEAKHFEERAGIAFRDYTSNVETFRKKQLQQHKFKENYIFCGRYESEYHLNMVGAEILNRALKQQFDKTPKR
;
A
#
# COMPACT_ATOMS: atom_id res chain seq x y z
N MET A 1 29.24 -3.07 7.47
CA MET A 1 28.09 -2.20 7.15
C MET A 1 26.95 -2.68 8.03
N GLU A 2 26.46 -1.87 8.97
CA GLU A 2 25.33 -2.30 9.81
C GLU A 2 24.08 -2.44 8.93
N THR A 3 23.44 -3.60 9.01
CA THR A 3 22.24 -3.92 8.25
C THR A 3 21.04 -3.19 8.86
N ILE A 4 20.56 -2.14 8.20
CA ILE A 4 19.54 -1.23 8.77
C ILE A 4 18.13 -1.83 8.72
N THR A 5 17.75 -2.50 7.62
CA THR A 5 16.39 -3.06 7.43
C THR A 5 16.39 -4.49 6.86
N TYR A 6 17.01 -4.73 5.71
CA TYR A 6 17.03 -6.04 5.05
C TYR A 6 18.36 -6.77 5.19
N ASN A 7 18.32 -8.06 5.52
CA ASN A 7 19.53 -8.89 5.52
C ASN A 7 19.52 -9.92 4.38
N LEU A 8 19.96 -9.51 3.19
CA LEU A 8 20.13 -10.42 2.04
C LEU A 8 21.29 -11.41 2.20
N ASN A 9 22.19 -11.18 3.18
CA ASN A 9 23.28 -12.10 3.49
C ASN A 9 22.84 -13.23 4.44
N ALA A 10 21.60 -13.21 4.94
CA ALA A 10 21.08 -14.22 5.85
C ALA A 10 20.87 -15.59 5.17
N VAL A 11 20.65 -15.62 3.86
CA VAL A 11 20.36 -16.84 3.09
C VAL A 11 21.03 -16.76 1.71
N LYS A 12 21.52 -17.88 1.15
CA LYS A 12 22.04 -17.93 -0.24
C LYS A 12 20.97 -17.44 -1.23
N GLY A 13 21.31 -16.47 -2.07
CA GLY A 13 20.35 -15.69 -2.88
C GLY A 13 19.41 -16.46 -3.82
N SER A 14 19.73 -17.67 -4.26
CA SER A 14 18.80 -18.50 -5.06
C SER A 14 17.61 -18.99 -4.23
N SER A 15 17.82 -19.29 -2.95
CA SER A 15 16.79 -19.78 -2.04
C SER A 15 15.69 -18.75 -1.77
N PHE A 16 15.99 -17.44 -1.88
CA PHE A 16 15.00 -16.39 -1.63
C PHE A 16 13.94 -16.34 -2.74
N TYR A 17 14.37 -16.36 -4.00
CA TYR A 17 13.44 -16.27 -5.13
C TYR A 17 12.55 -17.51 -5.25
N ASP A 18 13.10 -18.70 -4.99
CA ASP A 18 12.32 -19.94 -4.93
C ASP A 18 11.27 -19.85 -3.81
N GLN A 19 11.68 -19.45 -2.61
CA GLN A 19 10.77 -19.28 -1.47
C GLN A 19 9.69 -18.21 -1.72
N LEU A 20 10.05 -17.08 -2.32
CA LEU A 20 9.11 -16.03 -2.71
C LEU A 20 8.10 -16.56 -3.74
N SER A 21 8.58 -17.32 -4.72
CA SER A 21 7.74 -17.88 -5.76
C SER A 21 6.75 -18.91 -5.20
N ASP A 22 7.24 -19.83 -4.38
CA ASP A 22 6.45 -20.86 -3.70
C ASP A 22 5.41 -20.23 -2.77
N PHE A 23 5.84 -19.31 -1.91
CA PHE A 23 4.94 -18.58 -1.02
C PHE A 23 3.85 -17.86 -1.81
N THR A 24 4.21 -17.13 -2.87
CA THR A 24 3.25 -16.38 -3.69
C THR A 24 2.21 -17.33 -4.30
N THR A 25 2.64 -18.47 -4.84
CA THR A 25 1.73 -19.48 -5.41
C THR A 25 0.78 -20.05 -4.36
N ILE A 26 1.31 -20.49 -3.22
CA ILE A 26 0.51 -21.07 -2.15
C ILE A 26 -0.48 -20.04 -1.59
N TYR A 27 -0.05 -18.79 -1.41
CA TYR A 27 -0.89 -17.71 -0.90
C TYR A 27 -2.03 -17.38 -1.88
N LEU A 28 -1.72 -17.22 -3.18
CA LEU A 28 -2.75 -17.01 -4.20
C LEU A 28 -3.70 -18.21 -4.35
N ASN A 29 -3.26 -19.44 -4.13
CA ASN A 29 -4.16 -20.59 -4.17
C ASN A 29 -5.09 -20.67 -2.95
N SER A 30 -4.68 -20.08 -1.83
CA SER A 30 -5.46 -20.07 -0.59
C SER A 30 -6.47 -18.92 -0.44
N ARG A 31 -6.64 -18.10 -1.48
CA ARG A 31 -7.57 -16.97 -1.48
C ARG A 31 -8.98 -17.41 -1.12
N SER A 32 -9.63 -16.67 -0.23
CA SER A 32 -11.02 -16.94 0.14
C SER A 32 -11.98 -16.75 -1.04
N ASP A 33 -13.08 -17.50 -1.06
CA ASP A 33 -14.08 -17.39 -2.14
C ASP A 33 -14.75 -16.02 -2.16
N TYR A 34 -14.88 -15.37 -0.99
CA TYR A 34 -15.32 -14.00 -0.88
C TYR A 34 -14.39 -13.04 -1.63
N SER A 35 -13.07 -13.11 -1.34
CA SER A 35 -12.09 -12.26 -2.01
C SER A 35 -12.04 -12.53 -3.51
N LYS A 36 -12.18 -13.81 -3.92
CA LYS A 36 -12.28 -14.15 -5.35
C LYS A 36 -13.47 -13.49 -6.03
N LYS A 37 -14.65 -13.57 -5.40
CA LYS A 37 -15.88 -12.98 -5.91
C LYS A 37 -15.78 -11.46 -6.03
N ILE A 38 -15.32 -10.77 -4.98
CA ILE A 38 -15.20 -9.31 -4.99
C ILE A 38 -14.25 -8.81 -6.07
N VAL A 39 -13.10 -9.47 -6.23
CA VAL A 39 -12.12 -9.11 -7.27
C VAL A 39 -12.70 -9.37 -8.67
N GLY A 40 -13.42 -10.48 -8.85
CA GLY A 40 -14.12 -10.77 -10.10
C GLY A 40 -15.20 -9.73 -10.44
N ASP A 41 -16.03 -9.35 -9.45
CA ASP A 41 -17.07 -8.33 -9.61
C ASP A 41 -16.45 -6.96 -9.96
N PHE A 42 -15.33 -6.61 -9.32
CA PHE A 42 -14.57 -5.39 -9.62
C PHE A 42 -13.99 -5.41 -11.04
N GLN A 43 -13.39 -6.52 -11.46
CA GLN A 43 -12.86 -6.68 -12.81
C GLN A 43 -13.99 -6.55 -13.86
N ALA A 44 -15.14 -7.18 -13.63
CA ALA A 44 -16.31 -7.06 -14.49
C ALA A 44 -16.84 -5.62 -14.55
N PHE A 45 -16.81 -4.89 -13.43
CA PHE A 45 -17.13 -3.47 -13.39
C PHE A 45 -16.19 -2.64 -14.29
N LEU A 46 -14.88 -2.89 -14.26
CA LEU A 46 -13.91 -2.16 -15.09
C LEU A 46 -14.07 -2.46 -16.60
N VAL A 47 -14.37 -3.71 -16.96
CA VAL A 47 -14.66 -4.10 -18.35
C VAL A 47 -15.85 -3.31 -18.89
N LYS A 48 -16.92 -3.19 -18.10
CA LYS A 48 -18.12 -2.41 -18.49
C LYS A 48 -17.86 -0.92 -18.66
N GLN A 49 -16.81 -0.38 -18.04
CA GLN A 49 -16.44 1.03 -18.11
C GLN A 49 -15.49 1.34 -19.30
N ASN A 50 -15.29 0.40 -20.24
CA ASN A 50 -14.37 0.53 -21.38
C ASN A 50 -12.94 0.92 -20.98
N SER A 51 -12.43 0.36 -19.87
CA SER A 51 -11.03 0.55 -19.50
C SER A 51 -10.14 -0.16 -20.53
N SER A 52 -9.35 0.62 -21.27
CA SER A 52 -8.58 0.19 -22.44
C SER A 52 -7.44 -0.81 -22.16
N GLN A 53 -7.27 -1.26 -20.92
CA GLN A 53 -6.33 -2.34 -20.58
C GLN A 53 -6.79 -3.09 -19.33
N VAL A 54 -7.54 -4.18 -19.54
CA VAL A 54 -7.94 -5.10 -18.46
C VAL A 54 -6.69 -5.85 -18.01
N ARG A 55 -6.40 -5.78 -16.71
CA ARG A 55 -5.26 -6.44 -16.07
C ARG A 55 -5.62 -7.84 -15.60
N SER A 56 -4.61 -8.62 -15.23
CA SER A 56 -4.83 -9.98 -14.73
C SER A 56 -5.61 -9.96 -13.41
N PHE A 57 -6.29 -11.08 -13.13
CA PHE A 57 -7.02 -11.25 -11.87
C PHE A 57 -6.10 -11.09 -10.65
N ASP A 58 -4.88 -11.64 -10.71
CA ASP A 58 -3.91 -11.57 -9.63
C ASP A 58 -3.43 -10.13 -9.36
N GLU A 59 -3.34 -9.29 -10.39
CA GLU A 59 -3.06 -7.85 -10.22
C GLU A 59 -4.19 -7.11 -9.49
N TYR A 60 -5.45 -7.42 -9.80
CA TYR A 60 -6.58 -6.82 -9.09
C TYR A 60 -6.71 -7.36 -7.66
N TYR A 61 -6.37 -8.64 -7.47
CA TYR A 61 -6.28 -9.21 -6.12
C TYR A 61 -5.18 -8.55 -5.29
N LEU A 62 -4.02 -8.27 -5.90
CA LEU A 62 -2.95 -7.51 -5.25
C LEU A 62 -3.45 -6.13 -4.81
N GLU A 63 -4.21 -5.42 -5.64
CA GLU A 63 -4.80 -4.13 -5.25
C GLU A 63 -5.79 -4.23 -4.09
N TYR A 64 -6.63 -5.27 -4.09
CA TYR A 64 -7.55 -5.55 -2.98
C TYR A 64 -6.80 -5.81 -1.68
N LEU A 65 -5.70 -6.57 -1.74
CA LEU A 65 -4.83 -6.82 -0.60
C LEU A 65 -4.12 -5.54 -0.12
N THR A 66 -3.57 -4.74 -1.05
CA THR A 66 -2.96 -3.45 -0.76
C THR A 66 -3.93 -2.50 -0.07
N MET A 67 -5.18 -2.44 -0.54
CA MET A 67 -6.23 -1.64 0.09
C MET A 67 -6.43 -2.04 1.55
N GLY A 68 -6.59 -3.33 1.81
CA GLY A 68 -6.77 -3.87 3.15
C GLY A 68 -5.60 -3.55 4.08
N LEU A 69 -4.36 -3.73 3.59
CA LEU A 69 -3.15 -3.46 4.34
C LEU A 69 -3.08 -1.97 4.72
N LEU A 70 -3.22 -1.07 3.74
CA LEU A 70 -3.13 0.37 3.98
C LEU A 70 -4.26 0.87 4.89
N LEU A 71 -5.48 0.35 4.75
CA LEU A 71 -6.58 0.66 5.67
C LEU A 71 -6.24 0.20 7.09
N GLY A 72 -5.73 -1.02 7.25
CA GLY A 72 -5.34 -1.56 8.56
C GLY A 72 -4.24 -0.75 9.24
N LYS A 73 -3.28 -0.20 8.49
CA LYS A 73 -2.15 0.57 9.02
C LYS A 73 -2.44 2.05 9.24
N TYR A 74 -3.23 2.67 8.37
CA TYR A 74 -3.29 4.14 8.26
C TYR A 74 -4.69 4.74 8.39
N SER A 75 -5.75 3.94 8.50
CA SER A 75 -7.13 4.47 8.62
C SER A 75 -7.29 5.40 9.82
N VAL A 76 -6.73 5.05 10.98
CA VAL A 76 -6.78 5.88 12.19
C VAL A 76 -6.11 7.24 11.92
N ASN A 77 -4.88 7.24 11.40
CA ASN A 77 -4.16 8.46 11.06
C ASN A 77 -4.92 9.34 10.06
N ALA A 78 -5.52 8.73 9.04
CA ALA A 78 -6.32 9.42 8.05
C ALA A 78 -7.59 10.06 8.65
N MET A 79 -8.32 9.33 9.50
CA MET A 79 -9.55 9.84 10.12
C MET A 79 -9.27 10.92 11.17
N SER A 80 -8.08 10.89 11.77
CA SER A 80 -7.60 11.91 12.72
C SER A 80 -7.20 13.22 12.03
N SER A 81 -6.92 13.16 10.73
CA SER A 81 -6.36 14.27 9.97
C SER A 81 -7.45 15.18 9.40
N GLY A 82 -7.34 16.49 9.65
CA GLY A 82 -8.27 17.49 9.12
C GLY A 82 -8.17 17.64 7.60
N LYS A 83 -9.30 17.94 6.94
CA LYS A 83 -9.33 18.16 5.48
C LYS A 83 -8.41 19.30 5.01
N LEU A 84 -8.24 20.33 5.85
CA LEU A 84 -7.41 21.49 5.53
C LEU A 84 -5.93 21.12 5.50
N SER A 85 -5.42 20.37 6.49
CA SER A 85 -4.01 19.95 6.51
C SER A 85 -3.67 19.05 5.33
N ILE A 86 -4.57 18.13 4.97
CA ILE A 86 -4.44 17.27 3.78
C ILE A 86 -4.35 18.11 2.49
N LYS A 87 -5.22 19.11 2.33
CA LYS A 87 -5.20 20.00 1.16
C LYS A 87 -3.89 20.80 1.06
N ILE A 88 -3.43 21.37 2.18
CA ILE A 88 -2.18 22.14 2.22
C ILE A 88 -0.99 21.26 1.83
N LEU A 89 -0.91 20.05 2.39
CA LEU A 89 0.14 19.08 2.05
C LEU A 89 0.15 18.72 0.57
N LYS A 90 -1.01 18.43 0.00
CA LYS A 90 -1.13 18.11 -1.43
C LYS A 90 -0.68 19.28 -2.33
N LEU A 91 -0.97 20.52 -1.94
CA LEU A 91 -0.49 21.71 -2.65
C LEU A 91 1.03 21.86 -2.56
N LEU A 92 1.61 21.63 -1.37
CA LEU A 92 3.06 21.66 -1.16
C LEU A 92 3.77 20.59 -2.01
N TYR A 93 3.22 19.38 -2.07
CA TYR A 93 3.76 18.30 -2.91
C TYR A 93 3.77 18.68 -4.39
N LYS A 94 2.64 19.19 -4.92
CA LYS A 94 2.54 19.60 -6.32
C LYS A 94 3.47 20.76 -6.68
N ASN A 95 3.70 21.69 -5.74
CA ASN A 95 4.53 22.87 -5.99
C ASN A 95 6.04 22.61 -5.82
N ARG A 96 6.45 21.48 -5.23
CA ARG A 96 7.87 21.06 -5.12
C ARG A 96 8.57 20.98 -6.49
N ASN A 97 7.86 20.55 -7.53
CA ASN A 97 8.41 20.35 -8.86
C ASN A 97 8.52 21.64 -9.70
N ARG A 98 8.09 22.80 -9.17
CA ARG A 98 8.02 24.07 -9.92
C ARG A 98 9.16 25.05 -9.61
N SER A 99 9.92 24.87 -8.54
CA SER A 99 11.05 25.76 -8.21
C SER A 99 12.08 25.07 -7.32
N SER A 100 13.34 25.02 -7.77
CA SER A 100 14.47 24.48 -7.02
C SER A 100 14.79 25.27 -5.75
N HIS A 101 14.53 26.58 -5.74
CA HIS A 101 14.82 27.49 -4.63
C HIS A 101 13.86 27.30 -3.43
N LEU A 102 12.68 26.72 -3.64
CA LEU A 102 11.70 26.47 -2.57
C LEU A 102 11.87 25.10 -1.90
N LYS A 103 12.71 24.20 -2.46
CA LYS A 103 12.92 22.84 -1.95
C LYS A 103 13.22 22.77 -0.44
N PRO A 104 14.17 23.55 0.12
CA PRO A 104 14.55 23.41 1.53
C PRO A 104 13.42 23.77 2.50
N SER A 105 12.64 24.81 2.18
CA SER A 105 11.50 25.26 2.97
C SER A 105 10.33 24.28 2.87
N ILE A 106 10.07 23.75 1.67
CA ILE A 106 9.05 22.71 1.44
C ILE A 106 9.40 21.42 2.19
N ASP A 107 10.67 21.02 2.21
CA ASP A 107 11.09 19.80 2.90
C ASP A 107 11.01 19.94 4.44
N LYS A 108 11.32 21.11 5.01
CA LYS A 108 11.09 21.39 6.45
C LYS A 108 9.60 21.41 6.82
N LEU A 109 8.77 22.10 6.02
CA LEU A 109 7.31 22.12 6.19
C LEU A 109 6.72 20.72 6.06
N ARG A 110 7.24 19.91 5.14
CA ARG A 110 6.84 18.51 4.97
C ARG A 110 7.20 17.69 6.19
N GLY A 111 8.43 17.74 6.66
CA GLY A 111 8.80 17.07 7.90
C GLY A 111 7.86 17.39 9.06
N TRP A 112 7.53 18.67 9.24
CA TRP A 112 6.57 19.12 10.24
C TRP A 112 5.14 18.61 10.00
N LEU A 113 4.62 18.72 8.78
CA LEU A 113 3.24 18.31 8.45
C LEU A 113 3.06 16.78 8.37
N SER A 114 4.08 16.02 7.96
CA SER A 114 4.09 14.55 8.01
C SER A 114 3.93 14.05 9.45
N SER A 115 4.51 14.77 10.43
CA SER A 115 4.32 14.47 11.85
C SER A 115 2.89 14.74 12.35
N LEU A 116 2.17 15.67 11.70
CA LEU A 116 0.75 15.94 11.97
C LEU A 116 -0.17 14.92 11.32
N LEU A 117 0.17 14.40 10.13
CA LEU A 117 -0.57 13.30 9.51
C LEU A 117 -0.49 12.00 10.32
N LEU A 118 0.63 11.79 11.01
CA LEU A 118 0.88 10.62 11.85
C LEU A 118 0.50 10.83 13.32
N LYS A 119 -0.27 11.88 13.65
CA LYS A 119 -0.87 11.98 14.98
C LYS A 119 -1.79 10.77 15.20
N ASN A 120 -1.48 9.99 16.24
CA ASN A 120 -2.35 8.92 16.67
C ASN A 120 -3.55 9.53 17.39
N SER A 121 -4.75 9.25 16.87
CA SER A 121 -5.97 9.33 17.66
C SER A 121 -6.10 8.07 18.51
N LEU A 122 -6.60 8.23 19.73
CA LEU A 122 -6.99 7.12 20.59
C LEU A 122 -8.28 6.44 20.13
N PHE A 123 -9.03 7.08 19.22
CA PHE A 123 -10.29 6.58 18.69
C PHE A 123 -10.09 5.93 17.32
N ASN A 124 -10.47 4.66 17.22
CA ASN A 124 -10.50 3.93 15.97
C ASN A 124 -11.79 4.25 15.21
N ILE A 125 -11.73 5.18 14.26
CA ILE A 125 -12.88 5.55 13.42
C ILE A 125 -12.87 4.66 12.17
N PRO A 126 -13.84 3.76 11.99
CA PRO A 126 -13.85 2.87 10.84
C PRO A 126 -14.14 3.63 9.55
N VAL A 127 -13.43 3.27 8.49
CA VAL A 127 -13.72 3.68 7.11
C VAL A 127 -14.86 2.79 6.61
N ASN A 128 -16.09 3.28 6.77
CA ASN A 128 -17.30 2.48 6.55
C ASN A 128 -18.27 3.12 5.54
N SER A 129 -17.79 4.11 4.79
CA SER A 129 -18.55 4.82 3.77
C SER A 129 -17.65 5.32 2.66
N THR A 130 -18.23 5.53 1.48
CA THR A 130 -17.56 6.09 0.30
C THR A 130 -16.89 7.43 0.59
N GLY A 131 -17.55 8.31 1.35
CA GLY A 131 -16.99 9.60 1.75
C GLY A 131 -15.76 9.47 2.64
N LYS A 132 -15.76 8.55 3.61
CA LYS A 132 -14.59 8.28 4.45
C LYS A 132 -13.46 7.61 3.66
N PHE A 133 -13.80 6.70 2.75
CA PHE A 133 -12.81 6.09 1.86
C PHE A 133 -12.14 7.13 0.96
N LYS A 134 -12.92 8.08 0.40
CA LYS A 134 -12.34 9.18 -0.36
C LYS A 134 -11.43 10.08 0.47
N HIS A 135 -11.80 10.36 1.73
CA HIS A 135 -10.95 11.10 2.65
C HIS A 135 -9.64 10.35 2.93
N PHE A 136 -9.71 9.03 3.13
CA PHE A 136 -8.54 8.16 3.26
C PHE A 136 -7.63 8.22 2.03
N LEU A 137 -8.18 8.12 0.81
CA LEU A 137 -7.38 8.27 -0.43
C LEU A 137 -6.72 9.65 -0.54
N ASN A 138 -7.41 10.72 -0.14
CA ASN A 138 -6.82 12.05 -0.14
C ASN A 138 -5.69 12.17 0.88
N TRP A 139 -5.80 11.49 2.02
CA TRP A 139 -4.73 11.42 3.02
C TRP A 139 -3.51 10.67 2.48
N LEU A 140 -3.71 9.49 1.87
CA LEU A 140 -2.63 8.73 1.22
C LEU A 140 -1.92 9.55 0.14
N ASP A 141 -2.68 10.23 -0.71
CA ASP A 141 -2.12 11.08 -1.77
C ASP A 141 -1.31 12.25 -1.20
N ALA A 142 -1.73 12.79 -0.05
CA ALA A 142 -1.04 13.88 0.62
C ALA A 142 0.27 13.45 1.30
N THR A 143 0.50 12.14 1.52
CA THR A 143 1.81 11.66 2.01
C THR A 143 2.88 11.76 0.92
N GLY A 144 2.47 11.64 -0.35
CA GLY A 144 3.37 11.59 -1.50
C GLY A 144 4.09 10.25 -1.71
N GLU A 145 3.80 9.24 -0.89
CA GLU A 145 4.47 7.92 -0.87
C GLU A 145 3.66 6.81 -1.56
N PHE A 146 2.37 7.05 -1.81
CA PHE A 146 1.40 6.05 -2.28
C PHE A 146 0.72 6.46 -3.59
N SER A 147 1.41 7.19 -4.47
CA SER A 147 0.78 7.78 -5.67
C SER A 147 0.18 6.73 -6.60
N GLU A 148 0.89 5.64 -6.85
CA GLU A 148 0.45 4.55 -7.73
C GLU A 148 -0.72 3.77 -7.11
N GLU A 149 -0.65 3.50 -5.81
CA GLU A 149 -1.72 2.86 -5.06
C GLU A 149 -2.97 3.75 -5.07
N VAL A 150 -2.83 5.06 -4.88
CA VAL A 150 -3.96 6.00 -4.93
C VAL A 150 -4.62 6.00 -6.31
N ILE A 151 -3.86 5.96 -7.41
CA ILE A 151 -4.43 5.87 -8.76
C ILE A 151 -5.32 4.63 -8.87
N ARG A 152 -4.79 3.47 -8.47
CA ARG A 152 -5.50 2.18 -8.52
C ARG A 152 -6.72 2.16 -7.60
N LEU A 153 -6.57 2.62 -6.36
CA LEU A 153 -7.64 2.65 -5.36
C LEU A 153 -8.73 3.68 -5.68
N ASN A 154 -8.48 4.68 -6.53
CA ASN A 154 -9.57 5.54 -7.03
C ASN A 154 -10.56 4.76 -7.91
N TYR A 155 -10.12 3.75 -8.66
CA TYR A 155 -11.04 2.87 -9.40
C TYR A 155 -11.86 2.00 -8.44
N TRP A 156 -11.22 1.47 -7.40
CA TRP A 156 -11.94 0.78 -6.31
C TRP A 156 -12.96 1.70 -5.63
N HIS A 157 -12.63 2.97 -5.41
CA HIS A 157 -13.59 3.95 -4.90
C HIS A 157 -14.79 4.14 -5.85
N MET A 158 -14.57 4.17 -7.17
CA MET A 158 -15.66 4.25 -8.14
C MET A 158 -16.58 3.03 -8.05
N TYR A 159 -16.01 1.83 -7.92
CA TYR A 159 -16.77 0.60 -7.71
C TYR A 159 -17.52 0.60 -6.37
N LEU A 160 -16.86 1.01 -5.28
CA LEU A 160 -17.49 1.14 -3.95
C LEU A 160 -18.69 2.09 -3.91
N LYS A 161 -18.78 3.04 -4.85
CA LYS A 161 -19.95 3.92 -5.01
C LYS A 161 -21.16 3.25 -5.66
N THR A 162 -20.97 2.11 -6.34
CA THR A 162 -22.07 1.36 -6.94
C THR A 162 -22.67 0.33 -5.97
N LEU A 163 -22.01 0.10 -4.83
CA LEU A 163 -22.45 -0.84 -3.80
C LEU A 163 -23.37 -0.16 -2.79
N ASP A 164 -24.29 -0.95 -2.23
CA ASP A 164 -25.03 -0.53 -1.04
C ASP A 164 -24.12 -0.44 0.19
N THR A 165 -24.60 0.23 1.23
CA THR A 165 -23.82 0.51 2.45
C THR A 165 -23.31 -0.77 3.13
N SER A 166 -24.09 -1.87 3.12
CA SER A 166 -23.67 -3.13 3.75
C SER A 166 -22.51 -3.74 2.97
N LYS A 167 -22.68 -3.94 1.67
CA LYS A 167 -21.63 -4.52 0.80
C LYS A 167 -20.37 -3.69 0.77
N HIS A 168 -20.51 -2.35 0.83
CA HIS A 168 -19.38 -1.45 0.96
C HIS A 168 -18.56 -1.75 2.23
N GLN A 169 -19.24 -1.85 3.38
CA GLN A 169 -18.59 -2.13 4.65
C GLN A 169 -17.98 -3.53 4.68
N ASP A 170 -18.72 -4.52 4.19
CA ASP A 170 -18.27 -5.91 4.12
C ASP A 170 -17.01 -6.02 3.26
N LEU A 171 -16.97 -5.37 2.09
CA LEU A 171 -15.80 -5.35 1.22
C LEU A 171 -14.57 -4.77 1.94
N LEU A 172 -14.71 -3.61 2.59
CA LEU A 172 -13.58 -2.98 3.30
C LEU A 172 -13.11 -3.84 4.48
N ASN A 173 -14.02 -4.36 5.30
CA ASN A 173 -13.67 -5.21 6.44
C ASN A 173 -12.99 -6.51 6.01
N ASN A 174 -13.51 -7.16 4.96
CA ASN A 174 -12.91 -8.37 4.43
C ASN A 174 -11.53 -8.10 3.81
N SER A 175 -11.32 -6.94 3.17
CA SER A 175 -9.98 -6.58 2.67
C SER A 175 -8.96 -6.47 3.80
N ILE A 176 -9.36 -5.86 4.93
CA ILE A 176 -8.50 -5.73 6.12
C ILE A 176 -8.21 -7.12 6.72
N ASN A 177 -9.20 -8.01 6.78
CA ASN A 177 -9.01 -9.35 7.30
C ASN A 177 -8.10 -10.20 6.40
N GLU A 178 -8.28 -10.12 5.07
CA GLU A 178 -7.40 -10.78 4.10
C GLU A 178 -5.96 -10.27 4.24
N ALA A 179 -5.79 -8.95 4.43
CA ALA A 179 -4.48 -8.36 4.70
C ALA A 179 -3.87 -8.90 5.99
N LYS A 180 -4.62 -9.00 7.10
CA LYS A 180 -4.09 -9.60 8.35
C LYS A 180 -3.59 -11.03 8.15
N HIS A 181 -4.35 -11.86 7.43
CA HIS A 181 -3.92 -13.23 7.10
C HIS A 181 -2.66 -13.25 6.24
N PHE A 182 -2.51 -12.30 5.31
CA PHE A 182 -1.27 -12.11 4.58
C PHE A 182 -0.12 -11.74 5.51
N GLU A 183 -0.28 -10.74 6.38
CA GLU A 183 0.76 -10.27 7.29
C GLU A 183 1.29 -11.39 8.18
N GLU A 184 0.39 -12.21 8.74
CA GLU A 184 0.76 -13.35 9.59
C GLU A 184 1.61 -14.37 8.83
N ARG A 185 1.16 -14.76 7.62
CA ARG A 185 1.84 -15.80 6.84
C ARG A 185 3.14 -15.31 6.23
N ALA A 186 3.14 -14.09 5.71
CA ALA A 186 4.32 -13.46 5.13
C ALA A 186 5.37 -13.16 6.21
N GLY A 187 4.94 -12.73 7.41
CA GLY A 187 5.82 -12.51 8.55
C GLY A 187 6.47 -13.77 9.12
N ILE A 188 5.88 -14.95 8.87
CA ILE A 188 6.54 -16.24 9.15
C ILE A 188 7.51 -16.58 8.01
N ALA A 189 7.04 -16.52 6.76
CA ALA A 189 7.83 -16.94 5.60
C ALA A 189 9.08 -16.08 5.38
N PHE A 190 8.97 -14.76 5.55
CA PHE A 190 10.03 -13.82 5.17
C PHE A 190 10.77 -13.21 6.37
N ARG A 191 10.53 -13.71 7.58
CA ARG A 191 11.12 -13.20 8.84
C ARG A 191 12.62 -12.99 8.74
N ASP A 192 13.33 -13.96 8.18
CA ASP A 192 14.80 -13.94 8.13
C ASP A 192 15.33 -12.76 7.29
N TYR A 193 14.55 -12.31 6.30
CA TYR A 193 14.91 -11.18 5.44
C TYR A 193 14.54 -9.83 6.05
N THR A 194 13.54 -9.77 6.92
CA THR A 194 12.94 -8.51 7.42
C THR A 194 12.97 -8.32 8.93
N SER A 195 13.62 -9.21 9.68
CA SER A 195 13.71 -9.21 11.15
C SER A 195 14.19 -7.89 11.78
N ASN A 196 14.99 -7.10 11.06
CA ASN A 196 15.50 -5.81 11.57
C ASN A 196 14.50 -4.65 11.40
N VAL A 197 13.46 -4.79 10.57
CA VAL A 197 12.52 -3.70 10.23
C VAL A 197 11.79 -3.18 11.47
N GLU A 198 11.18 -4.06 12.26
CA GLU A 198 10.44 -3.63 13.45
C GLU A 198 11.37 -3.07 14.54
N THR A 199 12.60 -3.57 14.63
CA THR A 199 13.62 -3.06 15.55
C THR A 199 14.02 -1.63 15.16
N PHE A 200 14.29 -1.39 13.87
CA PHE A 200 14.56 -0.06 13.33
C PHE A 200 13.37 0.88 13.59
N ARG A 201 12.15 0.44 13.30
CA ARG A 201 10.94 1.24 13.46
C ARG A 201 10.71 1.66 14.92
N LYS A 202 10.99 0.79 15.89
CA LYS A 202 10.84 1.09 17.33
C LYS A 202 11.97 1.97 17.88
N LYS A 203 13.22 1.74 17.46
CA LYS A 203 14.40 2.37 18.09
C LYS A 203 14.92 3.60 17.35
N GLN A 204 14.80 3.64 16.03
CA GLN A 204 15.48 4.63 15.19
C GLN A 204 14.52 5.57 14.46
N LEU A 205 13.25 5.18 14.26
CA LEU A 205 12.26 6.02 13.57
C LEU A 205 12.07 7.41 14.22
N GLN A 206 12.19 7.51 15.55
CA GLN A 206 12.09 8.81 16.24
C GLN A 206 13.15 9.82 15.76
N GLN A 207 14.33 9.35 15.33
CA GLN A 207 15.39 10.21 14.78
C GLN A 207 15.05 10.75 13.37
N HIS A 208 14.03 10.18 12.74
CA HIS A 208 13.47 10.64 11.47
C HIS A 208 12.24 11.54 11.67
N LYS A 209 11.81 11.79 12.92
CA LYS A 209 10.72 12.73 13.18
C LYS A 209 11.09 14.11 12.63
N PHE A 210 10.14 14.75 11.97
CA PHE A 210 10.35 16.01 11.24
C PHE A 210 11.29 15.92 10.03
N LYS A 211 11.70 14.70 9.63
CA LYS A 211 12.28 14.49 8.31
C LYS A 211 11.20 14.20 7.31
N GLU A 212 11.53 14.57 6.10
CA GLU A 212 10.74 14.37 4.90
C GLU A 212 10.30 12.91 4.70
N ASN A 213 11.26 12.01 4.77
CA ASN A 213 11.10 10.58 4.56
C ASN A 213 10.55 9.84 5.79
N TYR A 214 9.92 10.53 6.74
CA TYR A 214 9.45 9.90 7.98
C TYR A 214 8.41 8.80 7.72
N ILE A 215 7.50 9.00 6.76
CA ILE A 215 6.51 7.97 6.37
C ILE A 215 7.22 6.83 5.64
N PHE A 216 8.12 7.14 4.71
CA PHE A 216 8.91 6.15 3.99
C PHE A 216 9.75 5.26 4.91
N CYS A 217 10.52 5.85 5.82
CA CYS A 217 11.31 5.15 6.82
C CYS A 217 10.45 4.47 7.90
N GLY A 218 9.19 4.88 8.03
CA GLY A 218 8.23 4.35 8.99
C GLY A 218 7.38 3.20 8.46
N ARG A 219 7.65 2.68 7.25
CA ARG A 219 6.92 1.54 6.67
C ARG A 219 7.00 0.31 7.58
N TYR A 220 5.88 -0.38 7.66
CA TYR A 220 5.72 -1.62 8.40
C TYR A 220 6.39 -2.78 7.67
N GLU A 221 6.81 -3.79 8.43
CA GLU A 221 7.36 -5.03 7.87
C GLU A 221 6.49 -5.64 6.77
N SER A 222 5.18 -5.67 6.99
CA SER A 222 4.21 -6.22 6.05
C SER A 222 4.08 -5.45 4.74
N GLU A 223 4.40 -4.15 4.71
CA GLU A 223 4.45 -3.39 3.44
C GLU A 223 5.63 -3.83 2.58
N TYR A 224 6.74 -4.20 3.20
CA TYR A 224 7.88 -4.77 2.49
C TYR A 224 7.57 -6.15 1.92
N HIS A 225 6.90 -7.01 2.70
CA HIS A 225 6.42 -8.30 2.19
C HIS A 225 5.44 -8.15 1.05
N LEU A 226 4.50 -7.20 1.15
CA LEU A 226 3.56 -6.90 0.08
C LEU A 226 4.29 -6.44 -1.19
N ASN A 227 5.34 -5.62 -1.06
CA ASN A 227 6.16 -5.21 -2.20
C ASN A 227 6.90 -6.40 -2.83
N MET A 228 7.43 -7.34 -2.04
CA MET A 228 8.09 -8.55 -2.56
C MET A 228 7.11 -9.43 -3.34
N VAL A 229 5.98 -9.77 -2.73
CA VAL A 229 4.95 -10.61 -3.34
C VAL A 229 4.29 -9.89 -4.52
N GLY A 230 4.07 -8.59 -4.42
CA GLY A 230 3.56 -7.77 -5.51
C GLY A 230 4.49 -7.75 -6.70
N ALA A 231 5.81 -7.60 -6.48
CA ALA A 231 6.80 -7.68 -7.56
C ALA A 231 6.77 -9.06 -8.25
N GLU A 232 6.68 -10.15 -7.49
CA GLU A 232 6.56 -11.50 -8.04
C GLU A 232 5.28 -11.68 -8.88
N ILE A 233 4.12 -11.19 -8.39
CA ILE A 233 2.85 -11.22 -9.13
C ILE A 233 2.97 -10.43 -10.44
N LEU A 234 3.52 -9.23 -10.39
CA LEU A 234 3.70 -8.37 -11.57
C LEU A 234 4.67 -8.98 -12.57
N ASN A 235 5.77 -9.58 -12.10
CA ASN A 235 6.72 -10.28 -12.95
C ASN A 235 6.06 -11.43 -13.70
N ARG A 236 5.22 -12.24 -13.02
CA ARG A 236 4.45 -13.33 -13.66
C ARG A 236 3.47 -12.79 -14.71
N ALA A 237 2.73 -11.73 -14.38
CA ALA A 237 1.72 -11.15 -15.27
C ALA A 237 2.34 -10.51 -16.53
N LEU A 238 3.49 -9.85 -16.37
CA LEU A 238 4.15 -9.10 -17.45
C LEU A 238 5.13 -9.95 -18.27
N LYS A 239 5.51 -11.14 -17.80
CA LYS A 239 6.50 -12.01 -18.46
C LYS A 239 6.22 -12.22 -19.94
N GLN A 240 4.99 -12.56 -20.30
CA GLN A 240 4.62 -12.79 -21.69
C GLN A 240 4.76 -11.54 -22.58
N GLN A 241 4.54 -10.34 -22.03
CA GLN A 241 4.68 -9.08 -22.77
C GLN A 241 6.16 -8.69 -22.90
N PHE A 242 6.93 -8.92 -21.83
CA PHE A 242 8.38 -8.72 -21.82
C PHE A 242 9.07 -9.61 -22.86
N ASP A 243 8.75 -10.91 -22.89
CA ASP A 243 9.34 -11.87 -23.84
C ASP A 243 9.03 -11.54 -25.31
N LYS A 244 7.93 -10.81 -25.57
CA LYS A 244 7.53 -10.33 -26.90
C LYS A 244 8.17 -8.99 -27.29
N THR A 245 8.84 -8.31 -26.36
CA THR A 245 9.44 -7.01 -26.63
C THR A 245 10.80 -7.21 -27.33
N PRO A 246 11.05 -6.57 -28.49
CA PRO A 246 12.33 -6.67 -29.18
C PRO A 246 13.47 -6.22 -28.25
N LYS A 247 14.55 -7.00 -28.20
CA LYS A 247 15.77 -6.59 -27.50
C LYS A 247 16.31 -5.33 -28.20
N ARG A 248 16.52 -4.27 -27.43
CA ARG A 248 17.22 -3.06 -27.88
C ARG A 248 18.72 -3.23 -27.78
#